data_AF-A0A8J7I8R6-F1
#
_entry.id   AF-A0A8J7I8R6-F1
#
_cell.length_a   1.000
_cell.length_b   1.000
_cell.length_c   1.000
_cell.angle_alpha   90.00
_cell.angle_beta   90.00
_cell.angle_gamma   90.00
#
_symmetry.space_group_name_H-M   'P 1'
#
loop_
_entity.id
_entity.type
_entity.pdbx_description
1 polymer ?
#
loop_
_entity_poly.entity_id
_entity_poly.type
_entity_poly.pdbx_seq_one_letter_code
_entity_poly.pdbx_strand_id
1 'polypeptide(L)'
;MRVLILGGTGDAAELVARVAAIPGIEAIASLAGRTREPSTPIGNVRIGGFGGATGLADYLRQMHIDLLIDATHPFATQISWNAATAATEVGIPRLMMIRPPWEKMSSDRWIEVDNIDAAAFVLKNQAQRVFLTVGRQELAAFAHLKEMWFIMRMIDPPAADAVVPPGIVLCDRGPFALHNERQILIHHNIDAIVSKNSGGDATYAKIIAARELGLKVVMVNRPATPPGEQVADVDGALAWLCDKLPS
;
A
#
# COMPACT_ATOMS: atom_id res chain seq x y z
N MET A 1 -22.13 -15.97 7.96
CA MET A 1 -20.80 -16.14 7.35
C MET A 1 -19.87 -15.06 7.88
N ARG A 2 -18.61 -15.38 8.20
CA ARG A 2 -17.60 -14.46 8.72
C ARG A 2 -16.49 -14.24 7.69
N VAL A 3 -16.24 -12.98 7.35
CA VAL A 3 -15.23 -12.59 6.37
C VAL A 3 -14.16 -11.76 7.07
N LEU A 4 -12.91 -12.24 7.04
CA LEU A 4 -11.77 -11.44 7.48
C LEU A 4 -11.22 -10.67 6.28
N ILE A 5 -11.14 -9.34 6.41
CA ILE A 5 -10.58 -8.45 5.40
C ILE A 5 -9.30 -7.83 5.95
N LEU A 6 -8.16 -8.23 5.38
CA LEU A 6 -6.87 -7.63 5.68
C LEU A 6 -6.75 -6.30 4.94
N GLY A 7 -6.60 -5.19 5.67
CA GLY A 7 -6.76 -3.85 5.09
C GLY A 7 -5.60 -2.89 5.35
N GLY A 8 -5.89 -1.60 5.22
CA GLY A 8 -4.94 -0.50 5.29
C GLY A 8 -4.87 0.36 4.02
N THR A 9 -5.77 0.12 3.08
CA THR A 9 -5.98 0.91 1.85
C THR A 9 -7.38 1.53 1.86
N GLY A 10 -7.62 2.55 1.02
CA GLY A 10 -8.95 3.11 0.82
C GLY A 10 -9.93 2.05 0.29
N ASP A 11 -9.49 1.30 -0.72
CA ASP A 11 -10.24 0.19 -1.33
C ASP A 11 -10.66 -0.87 -0.28
N ALA A 12 -9.79 -1.20 0.68
CA ALA A 12 -10.13 -2.11 1.77
C ALA A 12 -11.21 -1.54 2.72
N ALA A 13 -11.15 -0.24 3.01
CA ALA A 13 -12.15 0.41 3.86
C ALA A 13 -13.52 0.46 3.17
N GLU A 14 -13.55 0.73 1.86
CA GLU A 14 -14.76 0.64 1.04
C GLU A 14 -15.31 -0.78 1.01
N LEU A 15 -14.45 -1.78 0.75
CA LEU A 15 -14.84 -3.19 0.72
C LEU A 15 -15.47 -3.61 2.05
N VAL A 16 -14.85 -3.30 3.18
CA VAL A 16 -15.42 -3.61 4.50
C VAL A 16 -16.81 -3.02 4.65
N ALA A 17 -17.00 -1.74 4.31
CA ALA A 17 -18.28 -1.07 4.44
C ALA A 17 -19.37 -1.74 3.58
N ARG A 18 -19.03 -2.13 2.34
CA ARG A 18 -19.96 -2.80 1.44
C ARG A 18 -20.29 -4.24 1.85
N VAL A 19 -19.29 -4.99 2.34
CA VAL A 19 -19.52 -6.34 2.86
C VAL A 19 -20.36 -6.32 4.13
N ALA A 20 -20.13 -5.36 5.03
CA ALA A 20 -20.90 -5.20 6.26
C ALA A 20 -22.38 -4.84 6.02
N ALA A 21 -22.71 -4.32 4.83
CA ALA A 21 -24.09 -4.01 4.43
C ALA A 21 -24.86 -5.25 3.91
N ILE A 22 -24.20 -6.39 3.71
CA ILE A 22 -24.85 -7.61 3.21
C ILE A 22 -25.46 -8.40 4.39
N PRO A 23 -26.78 -8.66 4.39
CA PRO A 23 -27.42 -9.41 5.47
C PRO A 23 -26.81 -10.80 5.68
N GLY A 24 -26.58 -11.18 6.93
CA GLY A 24 -26.03 -12.49 7.29
C GLY A 24 -24.51 -12.64 7.15
N ILE A 25 -23.80 -11.57 6.75
CA ILE A 25 -22.34 -11.52 6.72
C ILE A 25 -21.81 -10.66 7.86
N GLU A 26 -20.86 -11.21 8.61
CA GLU A 26 -20.07 -10.47 9.58
C GLU A 26 -18.70 -10.12 8.95
N ALA A 27 -18.50 -8.84 8.65
CA ALA A 27 -17.23 -8.32 8.14
C ALA A 27 -16.30 -7.95 9.30
N ILE A 28 -15.07 -8.49 9.30
CA ILE A 28 -14.04 -8.16 10.27
C ILE A 28 -12.88 -7.49 9.55
N ALA A 29 -12.65 -6.21 9.82
CA ALA A 29 -11.50 -5.49 9.28
C ALA A 29 -10.27 -5.71 10.17
N SER A 30 -9.13 -6.01 9.54
CA SER A 30 -7.86 -6.19 10.24
C SER A 30 -6.83 -5.18 9.75
N LEU A 31 -6.39 -4.30 10.66
CA LEU A 31 -5.40 -3.26 10.38
C LEU A 31 -4.08 -3.54 11.11
N ALA A 32 -2.97 -3.21 10.46
CA ALA A 32 -1.65 -3.40 11.05
C ALA A 32 -1.31 -2.41 12.18
N GLY A 33 -2.12 -1.35 12.39
CA GLY A 33 -1.84 -0.32 13.39
C GLY A 33 -0.64 0.59 13.05
N ARG A 34 -0.33 0.73 11.75
CA ARG A 34 0.84 1.49 11.29
C ARG A 34 0.63 3.00 11.24
N THR A 35 -0.58 3.48 11.51
CA THR A 35 -0.90 4.91 11.63
C THR A 35 -1.49 5.18 13.01
N ARG A 36 -1.25 6.37 13.57
CA ARG A 36 -1.77 6.77 14.89
C ARG A 36 -3.30 6.78 14.92
N GLU A 37 -3.90 7.32 13.85
CA GLU A 37 -5.34 7.37 13.65
C GLU A 37 -5.70 6.72 12.31
N PRO A 38 -5.90 5.39 12.27
CA PRO A 38 -6.42 4.75 11.06
C PRO A 38 -7.82 5.28 10.77
N SER A 39 -8.18 5.44 9.49
CA SER A 39 -9.59 5.57 9.11
C SER A 39 -10.29 4.27 9.48
N THR A 40 -11.00 4.26 10.60
CA THR A 40 -11.67 3.08 11.15
C THR A 40 -12.84 2.70 10.25
N PRO A 41 -12.83 1.52 9.62
CA PRO A 41 -13.99 1.05 8.88
C PRO A 41 -15.20 0.89 9.82
N ILE A 42 -16.41 1.00 9.28
CA ILE A 42 -17.63 0.65 9.99
C ILE A 42 -17.62 -0.88 10.21
N GLY A 43 -17.84 -1.34 11.45
CA GLY A 43 -17.95 -2.77 11.80
C GLY A 43 -16.92 -3.26 12.83
N ASN A 44 -16.71 -4.57 12.86
CA ASN A 44 -15.77 -5.21 13.79
C ASN A 44 -14.33 -4.97 13.32
N VAL A 45 -13.57 -4.18 14.07
CA VAL A 45 -12.19 -3.83 13.71
C VAL A 45 -11.20 -4.42 14.72
N ARG A 46 -10.18 -5.07 14.16
CA ARG A 46 -9.02 -5.60 14.88
C ARG A 46 -7.78 -4.81 14.48
N ILE A 47 -6.93 -4.49 15.45
CA ILE A 47 -5.65 -3.79 15.22
C ILE A 47 -4.51 -4.62 15.82
N GLY A 48 -3.47 -4.85 15.02
CA GLY A 48 -2.23 -5.52 15.45
C GLY A 48 -1.79 -6.67 14.55
N GLY A 49 -0.55 -7.12 14.74
CA GLY A 49 -0.01 -8.28 14.02
C GLY A 49 -0.66 -9.60 14.45
N PHE A 50 -0.56 -10.62 13.60
CA PHE A 50 -1.05 -11.97 13.92
C PHE A 50 0.02 -12.89 14.51
N GLY A 51 1.30 -12.48 14.52
CA GLY A 51 2.39 -13.39 14.90
C GLY A 51 2.82 -14.34 13.78
N GLY A 52 2.77 -13.89 12.52
CA GLY A 52 3.15 -14.69 11.35
C GLY A 52 1.97 -15.47 10.75
N ALA A 53 2.28 -16.43 9.86
CA ALA A 53 1.28 -17.28 9.23
C ALA A 53 0.55 -18.18 10.24
N THR A 54 1.29 -18.80 11.16
CA THR A 54 0.72 -19.69 12.20
C THR A 54 -0.28 -18.95 13.08
N GLY A 55 0.07 -17.79 13.62
CA GLY A 55 -0.86 -17.04 14.45
C GLY A 55 -2.05 -16.44 13.66
N LEU A 56 -1.91 -16.23 12.35
CA LEU A 56 -3.04 -15.93 11.49
C LEU A 56 -3.95 -17.17 11.32
N ALA A 57 -3.40 -18.36 11.09
CA ALA A 57 -4.17 -19.60 11.01
C ALA A 57 -4.94 -19.89 12.32
N ASP A 58 -4.30 -19.69 13.47
CA ASP A 58 -4.95 -19.82 14.78
C ASP A 58 -6.11 -18.84 14.93
N TYR A 59 -5.91 -17.58 14.53
CA TYR A 59 -6.99 -16.59 14.54
C TYR A 59 -8.15 -16.98 13.63
N LEU A 60 -7.88 -17.45 12.41
CA LEU A 60 -8.90 -17.90 11.46
C LEU A 60 -9.74 -19.03 12.06
N ARG A 61 -9.12 -20.00 12.74
CA ARG A 61 -9.82 -21.11 13.43
C ARG A 61 -10.64 -20.62 14.63
N GLN A 62 -10.02 -19.86 15.52
CA GLN A 62 -10.66 -19.40 16.77
C GLN A 62 -11.86 -18.49 16.51
N MET A 63 -11.76 -17.63 15.50
CA MET A 63 -12.85 -16.73 15.12
C MET A 63 -13.85 -17.36 14.16
N HIS A 64 -13.65 -18.61 13.75
CA HIS A 64 -14.48 -19.31 12.76
C HIS A 64 -14.66 -18.47 11.48
N ILE A 65 -13.54 -18.02 10.92
CA ILE A 65 -13.54 -17.26 9.66
C ILE A 65 -13.84 -18.20 8.51
N ASP A 66 -14.85 -17.86 7.70
CA ASP A 66 -15.25 -18.65 6.54
C ASP A 66 -14.45 -18.24 5.29
N LEU A 67 -14.13 -16.95 5.13
CA LEU A 67 -13.45 -16.40 3.95
C LEU A 67 -12.39 -15.37 4.35
N LEU A 68 -11.25 -15.38 3.64
CA LEU A 68 -10.17 -14.41 3.81
C LEU A 68 -10.01 -13.55 2.55
N ILE A 69 -10.16 -12.23 2.69
CA ILE A 69 -9.85 -11.28 1.62
C ILE A 69 -8.61 -10.47 1.99
N ASP A 70 -7.54 -10.62 1.21
CA ASP A 70 -6.36 -9.76 1.28
C ASP A 70 -6.56 -8.52 0.40
N ALA A 71 -6.92 -7.41 1.04
CA ALA A 71 -7.06 -6.08 0.45
C ALA A 71 -5.92 -5.14 0.90
N THR A 72 -4.78 -5.70 1.32
CA THR A 72 -3.65 -4.91 1.80
C THR A 72 -2.94 -4.16 0.67
N HIS A 73 -2.06 -3.23 1.01
CA HIS A 73 -1.29 -2.50 0.00
C HIS A 73 -0.42 -3.46 -0.83
N PRO A 74 -0.23 -3.28 -2.15
CA PRO A 74 0.54 -4.23 -2.99
C PRO A 74 2.01 -4.48 -2.58
N PHE A 75 2.54 -3.64 -1.69
CA PHE A 75 3.88 -3.78 -1.10
C PHE A 75 3.86 -4.39 0.32
N ALA A 76 2.70 -4.81 0.83
CA ALA A 76 2.55 -5.48 2.11
C ALA A 76 2.80 -7.00 1.97
N THR A 77 3.90 -7.36 1.31
CA THR A 77 4.24 -8.73 0.91
C THR A 77 4.12 -9.76 2.03
N GLN A 78 4.71 -9.47 3.18
CA GLN A 78 4.75 -10.43 4.29
C GLN A 78 3.36 -10.87 4.75
N ILE A 79 2.41 -9.94 4.88
CA ILE A 79 1.06 -10.29 5.31
C ILE A 79 0.29 -11.01 4.20
N SER A 80 0.48 -10.67 2.94
CA SER A 80 -0.10 -11.40 1.81
C SER A 80 0.38 -12.85 1.75
N TRP A 81 1.68 -13.10 1.91
CA TRP A 81 2.23 -14.45 1.97
C TRP A 81 1.73 -15.20 3.21
N ASN A 82 1.69 -14.54 4.38
CA ASN A 82 1.12 -15.15 5.58
C ASN A 82 -0.35 -15.52 5.39
N ALA A 83 -1.14 -14.68 4.72
CA ALA A 83 -2.54 -14.92 4.41
C ALA A 83 -2.72 -16.14 3.51
N ALA A 84 -1.89 -16.28 2.47
CA ALA A 84 -1.92 -17.44 1.59
C ALA A 84 -1.59 -18.74 2.33
N THR A 85 -0.52 -18.74 3.13
CA THR A 85 -0.13 -19.91 3.94
C THR A 85 -1.22 -20.26 4.95
N ALA A 86 -1.72 -19.28 5.70
CA ALA A 86 -2.73 -19.51 6.74
C ALA A 86 -4.06 -20.02 6.18
N ALA A 87 -4.56 -19.42 5.09
CA ALA A 87 -5.80 -19.87 4.47
C ALA A 87 -5.68 -21.30 3.92
N THR A 88 -4.52 -21.64 3.34
CA THR A 88 -4.23 -23.01 2.88
C THR A 88 -4.21 -24.00 4.05
N GLU A 89 -3.57 -23.62 5.16
CA GLU A 89 -3.46 -24.47 6.36
C GLU A 89 -4.83 -24.72 7.03
N VAL A 90 -5.71 -23.73 7.04
CA VAL A 90 -7.06 -23.85 7.63
C VAL A 90 -8.05 -24.46 6.64
N GLY A 91 -7.76 -24.39 5.33
CA GLY A 91 -8.62 -24.91 4.28
C GLY A 91 -9.79 -24.00 3.92
N ILE A 92 -9.62 -22.68 4.03
CA ILE A 92 -10.66 -21.70 3.69
C ILE A 92 -10.34 -20.96 2.38
N PRO A 93 -11.36 -20.53 1.61
CA PRO A 93 -11.15 -19.73 0.42
C PRO A 93 -10.45 -18.40 0.74
N ARG A 94 -9.53 -18.01 -0.16
CA ARG A 94 -8.79 -16.76 -0.08
C ARG A 94 -8.85 -16.01 -1.39
N LEU A 95 -9.17 -14.73 -1.30
CA LEU A 95 -9.09 -13.79 -2.41
C LEU A 95 -7.99 -12.77 -2.14
N MET A 96 -7.25 -12.36 -3.17
CA MET A 96 -6.40 -11.16 -3.12
C MET A 96 -6.97 -10.07 -4.03
N MET A 97 -7.25 -8.91 -3.46
CA MET A 97 -7.65 -7.72 -4.21
C MET A 97 -6.42 -6.89 -4.52
N ILE A 98 -6.00 -6.89 -5.77
CA ILE A 98 -4.80 -6.19 -6.25
C ILE A 98 -5.08 -5.50 -7.58
N ARG A 99 -5.22 -4.17 -7.52
CA ARG A 99 -5.35 -3.31 -8.70
C ARG A 99 -4.16 -3.44 -9.65
N PRO A 100 -4.32 -3.22 -10.97
CA PRO A 100 -3.21 -3.25 -11.94
C PRO A 100 -2.08 -2.27 -11.60
N PRO A 101 -0.82 -2.57 -11.97
CA PRO A 101 0.27 -1.60 -11.88
C PRO A 101 0.00 -0.40 -12.80
N TRP A 102 0.55 0.75 -12.47
CA TRP A 102 0.62 1.84 -13.44
C TRP A 102 1.53 1.44 -14.59
N GLU A 103 1.16 1.87 -15.80
CA GLU A 103 1.93 1.66 -17.01
C GLU A 103 2.70 2.93 -17.37
N LYS A 104 3.94 2.74 -17.84
CA LYS A 104 4.80 3.83 -18.28
C LYS A 104 4.30 4.39 -19.61
N MET A 105 4.01 5.69 -19.65
CA MET A 105 3.66 6.40 -20.88
C MET A 105 4.92 6.85 -21.63
N SER A 106 4.80 7.19 -22.92
CA SER A 106 5.94 7.56 -23.76
C SER A 106 6.72 8.79 -23.27
N SER A 107 6.05 9.75 -22.62
CA SER A 107 6.65 10.94 -22.03
C SER A 107 7.13 10.75 -20.59
N ASP A 108 6.93 9.56 -20.00
CA ASP A 108 7.40 9.26 -18.66
C ASP A 108 8.90 8.95 -18.63
N ARG A 109 9.60 9.58 -17.68
CA ARG A 109 11.02 9.36 -17.43
C ARG A 109 11.23 8.39 -16.27
N TRP A 110 10.61 7.21 -16.37
CA TRP A 110 10.75 6.18 -15.34
C TRP A 110 12.09 5.48 -15.41
N ILE A 111 12.69 5.31 -14.24
CA ILE A 111 13.82 4.42 -13.95
C ILE A 111 13.27 3.31 -13.06
N GLU A 112 13.10 2.13 -13.62
CA GLU A 112 12.50 0.98 -12.92
C GLU A 112 13.56 0.24 -12.11
N VAL A 113 13.23 -0.09 -10.86
CA VAL A 113 14.13 -0.76 -9.91
C VAL A 113 13.37 -1.80 -9.10
N ASP A 114 14.05 -2.84 -8.64
CA ASP A 114 13.35 -3.98 -8.00
C ASP A 114 13.00 -3.75 -6.52
N ASN A 115 13.70 -2.84 -5.84
CA ASN A 115 13.51 -2.58 -4.42
C ASN A 115 13.98 -1.17 -4.02
N ILE A 116 13.74 -0.83 -2.75
CA ILE A 116 14.06 0.48 -2.18
C ILE A 116 15.58 0.74 -2.12
N ASP A 117 16.39 -0.28 -1.84
CA ASP A 117 17.85 -0.11 -1.80
C ASP A 117 18.41 0.20 -3.19
N ALA A 118 17.90 -0.47 -4.23
CA ALA A 118 18.20 -0.16 -5.62
C ALA A 118 17.74 1.26 -6.00
N ALA A 119 16.60 1.71 -5.48
CA ALA A 119 16.15 3.09 -5.67
C ALA A 119 17.15 4.10 -5.08
N ALA A 120 17.60 3.89 -3.84
CA ALA A 120 18.60 4.73 -3.19
C ALA A 120 19.95 4.72 -3.94
N PHE A 121 20.38 3.55 -4.41
CA PHE A 121 21.61 3.41 -5.18
C PHE A 121 21.59 4.22 -6.48
N VAL A 122 20.51 4.13 -7.25
CA VAL A 122 20.41 4.80 -8.56
C VAL A 122 20.29 6.31 -8.41
N LEU A 123 19.68 6.81 -7.33
CA LEU A 123 19.51 8.26 -7.10
C LEU A 123 20.82 9.05 -7.07
N LYS A 124 21.92 8.46 -6.55
CA LYS A 124 23.20 9.16 -6.33
C LYS A 124 23.74 9.90 -7.55
N ASN A 125 23.45 9.40 -8.75
CA ASN A 125 23.92 9.97 -10.02
C ASN A 125 22.80 10.61 -10.85
N GLN A 126 21.59 10.73 -10.31
CA GLN A 126 20.40 11.08 -11.10
C GLN A 126 19.71 12.36 -10.64
N ALA A 127 19.90 12.77 -9.38
CA ALA A 127 19.09 13.80 -8.73
C ALA A 127 19.85 14.45 -7.57
N GLN A 128 19.40 15.63 -7.14
CA GLN A 128 19.87 16.32 -5.94
C GLN A 128 18.72 16.64 -4.98
N ARG A 129 17.48 16.77 -5.49
CA ARG A 129 16.30 17.17 -4.71
C ARG A 129 15.15 16.22 -4.96
N VAL A 130 14.95 15.28 -4.03
CA VAL A 130 14.12 14.10 -4.25
C VAL A 130 12.84 14.13 -3.43
N PHE A 131 11.72 13.82 -4.06
CA PHE A 131 10.46 13.58 -3.37
C PHE A 131 10.26 12.09 -3.08
N LEU A 132 10.39 11.69 -1.82
CA LEU A 132 10.16 10.33 -1.35
C LEU A 132 8.69 10.13 -1.01
N THR A 133 8.04 9.23 -1.75
CA THR A 133 6.63 8.84 -1.58
C THR A 133 6.47 7.37 -1.19
N VAL A 134 7.49 6.81 -0.57
CA VAL A 134 7.62 5.37 -0.23
C VAL A 134 7.11 5.02 1.18
N GLY A 135 6.74 6.04 1.96
CA GLY A 135 6.26 5.92 3.34
C GLY A 135 7.40 5.84 4.37
N ARG A 136 7.03 5.99 5.65
CA ARG A 136 7.98 6.13 6.76
C ARG A 136 8.92 4.95 7.00
N GLN A 137 8.50 3.73 6.64
CA GLN A 137 9.23 2.49 6.94
C GLN A 137 10.49 2.32 6.08
N GLU A 138 10.58 3.04 4.97
CA GLU A 138 11.63 2.86 3.95
C GLU A 138 12.67 3.99 3.95
N LEU A 139 12.55 4.95 4.87
CA LEU A 139 13.39 6.15 4.86
C LEU A 139 14.86 5.86 5.17
N ALA A 140 15.13 4.87 6.03
CA ALA A 140 16.48 4.53 6.46
C ALA A 140 17.39 4.16 5.28
N ALA A 141 16.84 3.55 4.23
CA ALA A 141 17.57 3.20 3.01
C ALA A 141 18.20 4.42 2.31
N PHE A 142 17.60 5.61 2.45
CA PHE A 142 18.10 6.85 1.84
C PHE A 142 19.03 7.64 2.77
N ALA A 143 19.10 7.28 4.06
CA ALA A 143 19.75 8.12 5.07
C ALA A 143 21.26 8.29 4.89
N HIS A 144 21.91 7.41 4.13
CA HIS A 144 23.33 7.50 3.79
C HIS A 144 23.64 8.54 2.69
N LEU A 145 22.63 9.05 1.98
CA LEU A 145 22.76 10.03 0.90
C LEU A 145 22.81 11.47 1.46
N LYS A 146 23.92 11.81 2.12
CA LYS A 146 24.04 13.07 2.89
C LYS A 146 24.11 14.37 2.07
N GLU A 147 24.57 14.27 0.82
CA GLU A 147 24.69 15.42 -0.09
C GLU A 147 23.39 15.76 -0.82
N MET A 148 22.38 14.90 -0.70
CA MET A 148 21.07 15.08 -1.34
C MET A 148 20.06 15.66 -0.36
N TRP A 149 19.05 16.36 -0.89
CA TRP A 149 17.96 16.92 -0.11
C TRP A 149 16.64 16.23 -0.43
N PHE A 150 15.85 15.91 0.60
CA PHE A 150 14.64 15.11 0.44
C PHE A 150 13.38 15.81 0.98
N ILE A 151 12.26 15.61 0.29
CA ILE A 151 10.93 15.72 0.90
C ILE A 151 10.45 14.31 1.20
N MET A 152 10.00 14.07 2.41
CA MET A 152 9.53 12.77 2.84
C MET A 152 8.05 12.86 3.16
N ARG A 153 7.18 12.37 2.27
CA ARG A 153 5.74 12.35 2.53
C ARG A 153 5.32 11.09 3.27
N MET A 154 4.56 11.27 4.33
CA MET A 154 4.02 10.19 5.16
C MET A 154 2.78 10.66 5.93
N ILE A 155 1.99 9.74 6.46
CA ILE A 155 0.79 10.08 7.24
C ILE A 155 1.18 10.61 8.63
N ASP A 156 2.01 9.84 9.33
CA ASP A 156 2.49 10.18 10.66
C ASP A 156 3.99 10.46 10.62
N PRO A 157 4.49 11.42 11.42
CA PRO A 157 5.92 11.69 11.49
C PRO A 157 6.70 10.43 11.91
N PRO A 158 7.98 10.34 11.51
CA PRO A 158 8.82 9.24 11.93
C PRO A 158 9.03 9.29 13.46
N ALA A 159 9.42 8.17 14.07
CA ALA A 159 9.78 8.15 15.48
C ALA A 159 10.98 9.08 15.74
N ALA A 160 11.12 9.58 16.97
CA ALA A 160 12.16 10.56 17.29
C ALA A 160 13.58 10.02 17.08
N ASP A 161 13.76 8.71 17.21
CA ASP A 161 15.00 7.95 17.00
C ASP A 161 15.12 7.36 15.58
N ALA A 162 14.15 7.61 14.70
CA ALA A 162 14.18 7.07 13.35
C ALA A 162 15.32 7.68 12.53
N VAL A 163 16.03 6.80 11.81
CA VAL A 163 17.07 7.20 10.88
C VAL A 163 16.43 7.74 9.60
N VAL A 164 16.55 9.05 9.36
CA VAL A 164 15.97 9.74 8.21
C VAL A 164 17.04 10.45 7.36
N PRO A 165 16.84 10.60 6.03
CA PRO A 165 17.73 11.38 5.19
C PRO A 165 17.57 12.90 5.43
N PRO A 166 18.53 13.72 4.97
CA PRO A 166 18.46 15.17 5.11
C PRO A 166 17.25 15.78 4.38
N GLY A 167 16.51 16.67 5.02
CA GLY A 167 15.44 17.41 4.36
C GLY A 167 14.24 17.68 5.26
N ILE A 168 13.04 17.65 4.68
CA ILE A 168 11.79 17.98 5.38
C ILE A 168 10.78 16.84 5.33
N VAL A 169 9.99 16.72 6.39
CA VAL A 169 8.87 15.79 6.46
C VAL A 169 7.59 16.54 6.07
N LEU A 170 6.83 15.95 5.15
CA LEU A 170 5.49 16.39 4.78
C LEU A 170 4.48 15.38 5.33
N CYS A 171 3.86 15.73 6.45
CA CYS A 171 2.76 14.93 7.00
C CYS A 171 1.49 15.20 6.20
N ASP A 172 1.06 14.23 5.41
CA ASP A 172 -0.08 14.36 4.51
C ASP A 172 -0.74 13.00 4.22
N ARG A 173 -2.04 13.02 3.95
CA ARG A 173 -2.85 11.82 3.68
C ARG A 173 -3.68 12.05 2.41
N GLY A 174 -3.55 11.11 1.47
CA GLY A 174 -4.27 11.17 0.20
C GLY A 174 -5.79 10.93 0.35
N PRO A 175 -6.54 11.01 -0.77
CA PRO A 175 -6.04 11.12 -2.15
C PRO A 175 -5.40 12.49 -2.46
N PHE A 176 -4.41 12.49 -3.35
CA PHE A 176 -3.65 13.70 -3.69
C PHE A 176 -4.10 14.33 -5.00
N ALA A 177 -4.42 15.62 -4.97
CA ALA A 177 -4.82 16.37 -6.16
C ALA A 177 -3.61 16.73 -7.03
N LEU A 178 -3.76 16.63 -8.36
CA LEU A 178 -2.71 16.96 -9.33
C LEU A 178 -2.15 18.38 -9.15
N HIS A 179 -3.02 19.36 -8.92
CA HIS A 179 -2.59 20.74 -8.71
C HIS A 179 -1.62 20.85 -7.51
N ASN A 180 -1.92 20.18 -6.40
CA ASN A 180 -1.11 20.22 -5.19
C ASN A 180 0.24 19.51 -5.42
N GLU A 181 0.23 18.35 -6.08
CA GLU A 181 1.49 17.66 -6.42
C GLU A 181 2.39 18.55 -7.29
N ARG A 182 1.82 19.24 -8.29
CA ARG A 182 2.57 20.17 -9.14
C ARG A 182 3.19 21.31 -8.32
N GLN A 183 2.43 21.89 -7.40
CA GLN A 183 2.94 22.97 -6.54
C GLN A 183 4.07 22.49 -5.63
N ILE A 184 3.96 21.30 -5.03
CA ILE A 184 5.02 20.72 -4.20
C ILE A 184 6.31 20.55 -5.02
N LEU A 185 6.20 19.98 -6.22
CA LEU A 185 7.35 19.73 -7.09
C LEU A 185 8.05 21.03 -7.53
N ILE A 186 7.27 22.04 -7.90
CA ILE A 186 7.80 23.36 -8.31
C ILE A 186 8.39 24.11 -7.11
N HIS A 187 7.62 24.27 -6.03
CA HIS A 187 8.01 25.09 -4.88
C HIS A 187 9.33 24.63 -4.25
N HIS A 188 9.56 23.31 -4.25
CA HIS A 188 10.76 22.74 -3.68
C HIS A 188 11.83 22.38 -4.70
N ASN A 189 11.69 22.76 -5.96
CA ASN A 189 12.64 22.44 -7.04
C ASN A 189 13.00 20.95 -7.07
N ILE A 190 12.00 20.07 -7.05
CA ILE A 190 12.20 18.62 -7.10
C ILE A 190 12.67 18.21 -8.49
N ASP A 191 13.72 17.38 -8.55
CA ASP A 191 14.28 16.86 -9.80
C ASP A 191 14.03 15.35 -10.02
N ALA A 192 13.65 14.62 -8.96
CA ALA A 192 13.17 13.25 -9.06
C ALA A 192 12.14 12.87 -7.99
N ILE A 193 11.26 11.93 -8.32
CA ILE A 193 10.35 11.28 -7.38
C ILE A 193 10.79 9.82 -7.19
N VAL A 194 10.79 9.33 -5.95
CA VAL A 194 10.82 7.88 -5.69
C VAL A 194 9.41 7.43 -5.33
N SER A 195 8.92 6.41 -6.03
CA SER A 195 7.61 5.86 -5.76
C SER A 195 7.56 4.34 -5.90
N LYS A 196 6.66 3.74 -5.13
CA LYS A 196 6.24 2.34 -5.29
C LYS A 196 5.19 2.29 -6.39
N ASN A 197 5.27 1.34 -7.32
CA ASN A 197 4.23 1.13 -8.33
C ASN A 197 2.98 0.50 -7.69
N SER A 198 2.31 1.27 -6.83
CA SER A 198 1.16 0.80 -6.06
C SER A 198 -0.08 0.64 -6.92
N GLY A 199 -0.12 1.17 -8.15
CA GLY A 199 -1.36 1.30 -8.93
C GLY A 199 -2.40 2.20 -8.24
N GLY A 200 -3.59 2.27 -8.85
CA GLY A 200 -4.74 3.04 -8.35
C GLY A 200 -4.57 4.56 -8.46
N ASP A 201 -5.68 5.29 -8.34
CA ASP A 201 -5.69 6.71 -8.69
C ASP A 201 -5.30 7.64 -7.55
N ALA A 202 -5.56 7.22 -6.29
CA ALA A 202 -5.40 8.05 -5.10
C ALA A 202 -4.01 8.68 -4.93
N THR A 203 -2.97 8.09 -5.52
CA THR A 203 -1.60 8.62 -5.46
C THR A 203 -0.97 8.84 -6.84
N TYR A 204 -1.69 8.61 -7.94
CA TYR A 204 -1.12 8.68 -9.29
C TYR A 204 -0.82 10.11 -9.75
N ALA A 205 -1.50 11.10 -9.16
CA ALA A 205 -1.31 12.53 -9.46
C ALA A 205 0.15 12.99 -9.50
N LYS A 206 1.02 12.44 -8.64
CA LYS A 206 2.45 12.76 -8.60
C LYS A 206 3.22 12.32 -9.85
N ILE A 207 2.78 11.22 -10.47
CA ILE A 207 3.37 10.69 -11.71
C ILE A 207 2.98 11.59 -12.87
N ILE A 208 1.71 12.01 -12.91
CA ILE A 208 1.23 12.99 -13.91
C ILE A 208 2.00 14.31 -13.75
N ALA A 209 2.15 14.83 -12.53
CA ALA A 209 2.90 16.06 -12.28
C ALA A 209 4.39 15.93 -12.67
N ALA A 210 5.03 14.79 -12.38
CA ALA A 210 6.40 14.51 -12.81
C ALA A 210 6.53 14.50 -14.34
N ARG A 211 5.58 13.89 -15.04
CA ARG A 211 5.52 13.86 -16.50
C ARG A 211 5.43 15.26 -17.10
N GLU A 212 4.50 16.07 -16.60
CA GLU A 212 4.32 17.46 -17.07
C GLU A 212 5.58 18.32 -16.88
N LEU A 213 6.31 18.08 -15.79
CA LEU A 213 7.53 18.81 -15.44
C LEU A 213 8.81 18.15 -16.00
N GLY A 214 8.70 17.03 -16.72
CA GLY A 214 9.84 16.30 -17.27
C GLY A 214 10.79 15.71 -16.22
N LEU A 215 10.28 15.42 -15.02
CA LEU A 215 11.04 14.89 -13.89
C LEU A 215 11.25 13.38 -14.00
N LYS A 216 12.35 12.90 -13.41
CA LYS A 216 12.61 11.46 -13.31
C LYS A 216 11.71 10.85 -12.25
N VAL A 217 11.23 9.63 -12.50
CA VAL A 217 10.55 8.84 -11.49
C VAL A 217 11.32 7.54 -11.29
N VAL A 218 11.95 7.39 -10.14
CA VAL A 218 12.49 6.10 -9.72
C VAL A 218 11.32 5.25 -9.23
N MET A 219 10.88 4.33 -10.09
CA MET A 219 9.71 3.50 -9.88
C MET A 219 10.15 2.16 -9.32
N VAL A 220 9.79 1.88 -8.08
CA VAL A 220 10.00 0.56 -7.46
C VAL A 220 8.95 -0.39 -7.99
N ASN A 221 9.40 -1.46 -8.63
CA ASN A 221 8.59 -2.52 -9.19
C ASN A 221 7.82 -3.25 -8.10
N ARG A 222 6.69 -3.84 -8.50
CA ARG A 222 5.88 -4.62 -7.56
C ARG A 222 6.60 -5.90 -7.18
N PRO A 223 6.55 -6.28 -5.90
CA PRO A 223 7.02 -7.59 -5.48
C PRO A 223 6.10 -8.70 -6.00
N ALA A 224 6.61 -9.93 -5.99
CA ALA A 224 5.81 -11.12 -6.30
C ALA A 224 4.66 -11.30 -5.30
N THR A 225 3.51 -11.72 -5.81
CA THR A 225 2.31 -12.03 -5.03
C THR A 225 2.14 -13.53 -4.85
N PRO A 226 1.52 -14.00 -3.75
CA PRO A 226 1.20 -15.42 -3.59
C PRO A 226 0.17 -15.90 -4.64
N PRO A 227 0.23 -17.18 -5.06
CA PRO A 227 -0.72 -17.75 -6.00
C PRO A 227 -2.14 -17.83 -5.42
N GLY A 228 -3.16 -17.78 -6.27
CA GLY A 228 -4.57 -17.90 -5.87
C GLY A 228 -5.50 -17.00 -6.69
N GLU A 229 -6.76 -16.96 -6.30
CA GLU A 229 -7.77 -16.08 -6.92
C GLU A 229 -7.42 -14.61 -6.68
N GLN A 230 -7.53 -13.80 -7.73
CA GLN A 230 -7.23 -12.37 -7.71
C GLN A 230 -8.30 -11.58 -8.44
N VAL A 231 -8.60 -10.38 -7.92
CA VAL A 231 -9.47 -9.39 -8.56
C VAL A 231 -8.84 -8.01 -8.48
N ALA A 232 -9.21 -7.12 -9.40
CA ALA A 232 -8.62 -5.80 -9.52
C ALA A 232 -9.19 -4.77 -8.51
N ASP A 233 -10.44 -4.96 -8.08
CA ASP A 233 -11.21 -3.91 -7.42
C ASP A 233 -12.27 -4.47 -6.44
N VAL A 234 -12.98 -3.54 -5.79
CA VAL A 234 -14.01 -3.82 -4.79
C VAL A 234 -15.21 -4.56 -5.39
N ASP A 235 -15.62 -4.21 -6.62
CA ASP A 235 -16.74 -4.86 -7.29
C ASP A 235 -16.44 -6.31 -7.62
N GLY A 236 -15.23 -6.61 -8.13
CA GLY A 236 -14.77 -7.98 -8.34
C GLY A 236 -14.70 -8.77 -7.03
N ALA A 237 -14.28 -8.15 -5.93
CA ALA A 237 -14.23 -8.82 -4.63
C ALA A 237 -15.63 -9.15 -4.09
N LEU A 238 -16.62 -8.28 -4.34
CA LEU A 238 -18.01 -8.53 -3.96
C LEU A 238 -18.68 -9.58 -4.83
N ALA A 239 -18.41 -9.58 -6.14
CA ALA A 239 -18.88 -10.65 -7.03
C ALA A 239 -18.34 -12.01 -6.56
N TRP A 240 -17.03 -12.09 -6.30
CA TRP A 240 -16.41 -13.29 -5.75
C TRP A 240 -17.04 -13.72 -4.42
N LEU A 241 -17.30 -12.77 -3.51
CA LEU A 241 -17.93 -13.06 -2.23
C LEU A 241 -19.35 -13.63 -2.40
N CYS A 242 -20.15 -13.03 -3.28
CA CYS A 242 -21.50 -13.49 -3.58
C CYS A 242 -21.52 -14.92 -4.12
N ASP A 243 -20.55 -15.30 -4.96
CA ASP A 243 -20.42 -16.66 -5.49
C ASP A 243 -20.08 -17.70 -4.42
N LYS A 244 -19.61 -17.29 -3.24
CA LYS A 244 -19.33 -18.18 -2.10
C LYS A 244 -20.47 -18.24 -1.09
N LEU A 245 -21.53 -17.45 -1.25
CA LEU A 245 -22.67 -17.49 -0.34
C LEU A 245 -23.41 -18.83 -0.51
N PRO A 246 -23.75 -19.53 0.60
CA PRO A 246 -24.62 -20.68 0.52
C PRO A 246 -25.99 -20.26 -0.05
N SER A 247 -26.53 -21.10 -0.94
CA SER A 247 -27.86 -20.91 -1.55
C SER A 247 -28.99 -20.95 -0.52
#